data_AF-A0A451AL24-F1
#
_entry.id   AF-A0A451AL24-F1
#
_cell.length_a   1.000
_cell.length_b   1.000
_cell.length_c   1.000
_cell.angle_alpha   90.00
_cell.angle_beta   90.00
_cell.angle_gamma   90.00
#
_symmetry.space_group_name_H-M   'P 1'
#
loop_
_entity.id
_entity.type
_entity.pdbx_description
1 polymer ?
#
loop_
_entity_poly.entity_id
_entity_poly.type
_entity_poly.pdbx_seq_one_letter_code
_entity_poly.pdbx_strand_id
1 'polypeptide(L)' 'YLRKALYMPALSAARTEENVRAYYQYLIEQRHLKKIQAVCAVMRKLLHAIHGMLSTQTDFDGSRFYSAPARIAH' A
#
# COMPACT_ATOMS: atom_id res chain seq x y z
N TYR A 1 -7.15 -18.44 1.08
CA TYR A 1 -8.00 -17.57 1.92
C TYR A 1 -7.43 -16.18 2.15
N LEU A 2 -6.14 -16.03 2.48
CA LEU A 2 -5.52 -14.74 2.81
C LEU A 2 -5.68 -13.64 1.74
N ARG A 3 -5.53 -13.99 0.45
CA ARG A 3 -5.75 -13.03 -0.65
C ARG A 3 -7.20 -12.52 -0.70
N LYS A 4 -8.19 -13.37 -0.40
CA LYS A 4 -9.59 -12.91 -0.37
C LYS A 4 -9.82 -11.96 0.79
N ALA A 5 -9.27 -12.29 1.97
CA ALA A 5 -9.39 -11.46 3.17
C ALA A 5 -8.77 -10.06 2.98
N LEU A 6 -7.66 -9.96 2.25
CA LEU A 6 -6.95 -8.68 2.04
C LEU A 6 -7.46 -7.87 0.84
N TYR A 7 -8.36 -8.40 0.01
CA TYR A 7 -8.79 -7.70 -1.21
C TYR A 7 -9.59 -6.42 -0.90
N MET A 8 -10.63 -6.52 -0.07
CA MET A 8 -11.44 -5.36 0.32
C MET A 8 -10.66 -4.37 1.19
N PRO A 9 -9.85 -4.81 2.18
CA PRO A 9 -8.95 -3.90 2.91
C PRO A 9 -7.98 -3.16 2.00
N ALA A 10 -7.37 -3.83 1.01
CA ALA A 10 -6.45 -3.18 0.07
C ALA A 10 -7.13 -2.11 -0.79
N LEU A 11 -8.34 -2.40 -1.29
CA LEU A 11 -9.12 -1.42 -2.05
C LEU A 11 -9.59 -0.24 -1.20
N SER A 12 -9.97 -0.49 0.07
CA SER A 12 -10.35 0.56 1.01
C SER A 12 -9.16 1.46 1.32
N ALA A 13 -8.03 0.88 1.73
CA ALA A 13 -6.81 1.61 2.08
C ALA A 13 -6.27 2.43 0.90
N ALA A 14 -6.30 1.90 -0.33
CA ALA A 14 -5.89 2.63 -1.52
C ALA A 14 -6.78 3.82 -1.88
N ARG A 15 -7.96 3.96 -1.24
CA ARG A 15 -8.85 5.12 -1.40
C ARG A 15 -8.77 6.09 -0.23
N THR A 16 -8.71 5.58 1.00
CA THR A 16 -8.85 6.39 2.21
C THR A 16 -7.52 6.85 2.80
N GLU A 17 -6.42 6.10 2.60
CA GLU A 17 -5.11 6.42 3.18
C GLU A 17 -4.17 6.97 2.11
N GLU A 18 -3.54 8.10 2.41
CA GLU A 18 -2.78 8.89 1.44
C GLU A 18 -1.54 8.14 0.93
N ASN A 19 -0.76 7.52 1.80
CA ASN A 19 0.49 6.85 1.43
C ASN A 19 0.24 5.56 0.62
N VAL A 20 -0.78 4.79 1.00
CA VAL A 20 -1.22 3.59 0.28
C VAL A 20 -1.78 3.98 -1.09
N ARG A 21 -2.56 5.06 -1.18
CA ARG A 21 -3.05 5.61 -2.45
C ARG A 21 -1.89 6.06 -3.33
N ALA A 22 -0.92 6.80 -2.79
CA ALA A 22 0.27 7.24 -3.51
C ALA A 22 1.08 6.04 -4.03
N TYR A 23 1.23 4.99 -3.22
CA TYR A 23 1.88 3.75 -3.66
C TYR A 23 1.12 3.08 -4.81
N TYR A 24 -0.20 2.96 -4.69
CA TYR A 24 -1.05 2.39 -5.71
C TYR A 24 -0.96 3.16 -7.04
N GLN A 25 -1.04 4.49 -6.98
CA GLN A 25 -0.92 5.37 -8.15
C GLN A 25 0.47 5.28 -8.77
N TYR A 26 1.53 5.33 -7.96
CA TYR A 26 2.91 5.16 -8.42
C TYR A 26 3.10 3.85 -9.21
N LEU A 27 2.55 2.75 -8.74
CA LEU A 27 2.64 1.46 -9.44
C LEU A 27 1.96 1.48 -10.82
N ILE A 28 0.90 2.27 -10.99
CA ILE A 28 0.18 2.37 -12.27
C ILE A 28 0.85 3.39 -13.18
N GLU A 29 1.16 4.57 -12.66
CA GLU A 29 1.61 5.72 -13.43
C GLU A 29 3.10 5.64 -13.77
N GLN A 30 3.93 5.24 -12.80
CA GLN A 30 5.40 5.24 -12.92
C GLN A 30 5.99 3.84 -13.19
N ARG A 31 5.22 2.78 -12.93
CA ARG A 31 5.63 1.39 -13.19
C ARG A 31 4.77 0.70 -14.23
N HIS A 32 3.74 1.36 -14.76
CA HIS A 32 2.86 0.88 -15.83
C HIS A 32 2.23 -0.49 -15.52
N LEU A 33 2.02 -0.80 -14.24
CA LEU A 33 1.40 -2.05 -13.84
C LEU A 33 -0.12 -1.99 -14.05
N LYS A 34 -0.72 -3.15 -14.35
CA LYS A 34 -2.18 -3.28 -14.41
C LYS A 34 -2.77 -3.02 -13.03
N LYS A 35 -3.97 -2.45 -12.97
CA LYS A 35 -4.69 -2.15 -11.71
C LYS A 35 -4.72 -3.34 -10.74
N ILE A 36 -4.96 -4.56 -11.25
CA ILE A 36 -4.98 -5.77 -10.43
C ILE A 36 -3.60 -6.12 -9.84
N GLN A 37 -2.52 -5.87 -10.57
CA GLN A 37 -1.15 -6.08 -10.08
C GLN A 37 -0.81 -5.06 -9.00
N ALA A 38 -1.22 -3.79 -9.17
CA ALA A 38 -1.06 -2.76 -8.16
C ALA A 38 -1.84 -3.10 -6.87
N VAL A 39 -3.09 -3.57 -6.98
CA VAL A 39 -3.86 -4.07 -5.82
C VAL A 39 -3.13 -5.24 -5.14
N CYS A 40 -2.61 -6.20 -5.91
CA CYS A 40 -1.85 -7.33 -5.35
C CYS A 40 -0.59 -6.87 -4.59
N ALA A 41 0.10 -5.85 -5.08
CA ALA A 41 1.25 -5.27 -4.40
C ALA A 41 0.85 -4.57 -3.09
N VAL A 42 -0.27 -3.83 -3.09
CA VAL A 42 -0.84 -3.23 -1.86
C VAL A 42 -1.19 -4.33 -0.84
N MET A 43 -1.86 -5.41 -1.27
CA MET A 43 -2.19 -6.54 -0.39
C MET A 43 -0.95 -7.16 0.25
N ARG A 44 0.11 -7.38 -0.53
CA ARG A 44 1.37 -7.95 -0.03
C ARG A 44 2.00 -7.06 1.03
N LYS A 45 1.96 -5.75 0.82
CA LYS A 45 2.56 -4.75 1.71
C LYS A 45 1.71 -4.54 2.98
N LEU A 46 0.38 -4.59 2.88
CA LEU A 46 -0.52 -4.60 4.03
C LEU A 46 -0.29 -5.83 4.92
N LEU A 47 -0.08 -7.01 4.33
CA LEU A 47 0.27 -8.20 5.10
C LEU A 47 1.56 -8.01 5.92
N HIS A 48 2.57 -7.37 5.33
CA HIS A 48 3.80 -7.04 6.05
C HIS A 48 3.59 -6.00 7.15
N ALA A 49 2.80 -4.95 6.88
CA ALA A 49 2.47 -3.93 7.87
C ALA A 49 1.74 -4.55 9.06
N ILE A 50 0.71 -5.35 8.82
CA ILE A 50 -0.04 -6.07 9.87
C ILE A 50 0.90 -6.94 10.69
N HIS A 51 1.77 -7.71 10.04
CA HIS A 51 2.73 -8.55 10.76
C HIS A 51 3.67 -7.70 11.64
N GLY A 52 4.22 -6.62 11.10
CA GLY A 52 5.11 -5.72 11.85
C GLY A 52 4.42 -5.06 13.03
N MET A 53 3.21 -4.54 12.83
CA MET A 53 2.37 -3.94 13.87
C MET A 53 2.09 -4.94 14.99
N LEU A 54 1.68 -6.17 14.66
CA LEU A 54 1.41 -7.21 15.65
C LEU A 54 2.66 -7.65 16.40
N SER A 55 3.80 -7.74 15.72
CA SER A 55 5.08 -8.15 16.34
C SER A 55 5.70 -7.07 17.22
N THR A 56 5.40 -5.80 16.98
CA THR A 56 5.98 -4.67 17.72
C THR A 56 4.97 -3.92 18.59
N GLN A 57 3.70 -4.37 18.58
CA GLN A 57 2.58 -3.74 19.27
C GLN A 57 2.44 -2.25 18.96
N THR A 58 2.66 -1.87 17.70
CA THR A 58 2.52 -0.48 17.24
C THR A 58 1.33 -0.32 16.32
N ASP A 59 0.80 0.90 16.27
CA ASP A 59 -0.23 1.27 15.32
C ASP A 59 0.28 1.33 13.87
N PHE A 60 -0.65 1.45 12.94
CA PHE A 60 -0.32 1.58 11.53
C PHE A 60 0.28 2.96 11.25
N ASP A 61 1.46 2.98 10.64
CA ASP A 61 2.13 4.19 10.18
C ASP A 61 2.22 4.19 8.64
N GLY A 62 1.39 5.02 8.01
CA GLY A 62 1.33 5.15 6.55
C GLY A 62 2.64 5.65 5.93
N SER A 63 3.43 6.47 6.64
CA SER A 63 4.70 6.97 6.12
C SER A 63 5.71 5.84 5.88
N ARG A 64 5.67 4.79 6.72
CA ARG A 64 6.46 3.57 6.58
C ARG A 64 5.89 2.63 5.52
N PHE A 65 4.62 2.77 5.18
CA PHE A 65 4.01 2.05 4.07
C PHE A 65 4.59 2.55 2.76
N TYR A 66 4.51 3.83 2.43
CA TYR A 66 5.16 4.35 1.23
C TYR A 66 5.46 5.83 1.38
N SER A 67 6.74 6.17 1.39
CA SER A 67 7.18 7.54 1.26
C SER A 67 7.33 7.84 -0.23
N ALA A 68 6.43 8.67 -0.77
CA ALA A 68 6.58 9.14 -2.13
C ALA A 68 7.90 9.93 -2.24
N PRO A 69 8.73 9.69 -3.28
CA PRO A 69 9.94 10.47 -3.46
C PRO A 69 9.55 11.95 -3.55
N ALA A 70 10.21 12.80 -2.74
CA ALA A 70 10.05 14.23 -2.83
C ALA A 70 10.22 14.63 -4.30
N ARG A 71 9.17 15.20 -4.89
CA ARG A 71 9.20 15.64 -6.29
C ARG A 71 10.41 16.57 -6.42
N ILE A 72 11.45 16.13 -7.14
CA ILE A 72 12.57 17.00 -7.47
C ILE A 72 11.96 18.11 -8.33
N ALA A 73 11.81 19.29 -7.75
CA ALA A 73 11.44 20.49 -8.48
C ALA A 73 12.61 20.80 -9.42
N HIS A 74 12.36 20.66 -10.72
CA HIS A 74 13.21 21.20 -11.77
C HIS A 74 12.78 22.63 -12.07
#